data_AF-A0A9W4NCX0-F1
#
_entry.id   AF-A0A9W4NCX0-F1
#
_cell.length_a   1.000
_cell.length_b   1.000
_cell.length_c   1.000
_cell.angle_alpha   90.00
_cell.angle_beta   90.00
_cell.angle_gamma   90.00
#
_symmetry.space_group_name_H-M   'P 1'
#
loop_
_entity.id
_entity.type
_entity.pdbx_description
1 polymer ?
#
loop_
_entity_poly.entity_id
_entity_poly.type
_entity_poly.pdbx_seq_one_letter_code
_entity_poly.pdbx_strand_id
1 'polypeptide(L)'
;MSTPNSPSHGVHSDITHASCRHVLKDIIKEDKMARLMSCRFVVVNVWRPIKPIQRDPLAVCDWRSVDPASDIFPDRRVIAGQVFEFGVPIFNEKHEWYYLSDQQPDEPLIFKQLSSGVASSVTLLHSAFVDPKHVDNPPRESIEMKCFAFFTEQTN
;
A
#
# COMPACT_ATOMS: atom_id res chain seq x y z
N MET A 1 -11.40 10.92 -12.13
CA MET A 1 -9.95 11.06 -11.92
C MET A 1 -9.77 11.60 -10.52
N SER A 2 -8.98 10.97 -9.65
CA SER A 2 -8.73 11.54 -8.33
C SER A 2 -7.88 12.80 -8.49
N THR A 3 -8.21 13.83 -7.71
CA THR A 3 -7.38 15.03 -7.59
C THR A 3 -6.05 14.68 -6.91
N PRO A 4 -4.93 15.32 -7.29
CA PRO A 4 -3.64 15.11 -6.63
C PRO A 4 -3.80 15.29 -5.11
N ASN A 5 -3.28 14.34 -4.32
CA ASN A 5 -3.32 14.32 -2.85
C ASN A 5 -4.69 14.09 -2.20
N SER A 6 -5.71 13.65 -2.93
CA SER A 6 -6.99 13.25 -2.33
C SER A 6 -7.00 11.77 -1.92
N PRO A 7 -7.83 11.39 -0.92
CA PRO A 7 -8.04 9.98 -0.57
C PRO A 7 -8.40 9.14 -1.81
N SER A 8 -7.80 7.96 -1.93
CA SER A 8 -8.07 7.03 -3.04
C SER A 8 -9.19 6.08 -2.69
N HIS A 9 -10.36 6.25 -3.31
CA HIS A 9 -11.52 5.35 -3.16
C HIS A 9 -11.47 4.12 -4.07
N GLY A 10 -10.47 4.03 -4.95
CA GLY A 10 -10.20 2.79 -5.65
C GLY A 10 -9.53 1.82 -4.69
N VAL A 11 -9.99 0.58 -4.64
CA VAL A 11 -9.29 -0.46 -3.88
C VAL A 11 -8.04 -0.86 -4.66
N HIS A 12 -6.89 -0.87 -3.99
CA HIS A 12 -5.62 -1.18 -4.62
C HIS A 12 -4.58 -1.69 -3.63
N SER A 13 -3.50 -2.23 -4.16
CA SER A 13 -2.19 -2.23 -3.51
C SER A 13 -1.20 -1.39 -4.31
N ASP A 14 -0.22 -0.80 -3.63
CA ASP A 14 0.63 0.24 -4.22
C ASP A 14 1.67 -0.29 -5.19
N ILE A 15 2.09 -1.53 -4.97
CA ILE A 15 3.31 -2.08 -5.55
C ILE A 15 3.12 -3.56 -5.82
N THR A 16 3.68 -4.00 -6.94
CA THR A 16 3.92 -5.40 -7.26
C THR A 16 5.44 -5.68 -7.17
N HIS A 17 5.82 -6.94 -7.20
CA HIS A 17 7.24 -7.30 -7.23
C HIS A 17 7.95 -6.69 -8.47
N ALA A 18 7.24 -6.57 -9.60
CA ALA A 18 7.78 -6.00 -10.83
C ALA A 18 7.93 -4.47 -10.77
N SER A 19 7.06 -3.76 -10.03
CA SER A 19 7.18 -2.30 -9.87
C SER A 19 8.18 -1.87 -8.78
N CYS A 20 8.59 -2.75 -7.86
CA CYS A 20 9.57 -2.41 -6.81
C CYS A 20 10.85 -1.75 -7.35
N ARG A 21 11.47 -2.33 -8.39
CA ARG A 21 12.70 -1.76 -8.99
C ARG A 21 12.45 -0.39 -9.60
N HIS A 22 11.28 -0.19 -10.21
CA HIS A 22 10.91 1.08 -10.84
C HIS A 22 10.74 2.17 -9.79
N VAL A 23 10.07 1.88 -8.68
CA VAL A 23 9.87 2.82 -7.56
C VAL A 23 11.20 3.22 -6.92
N LEU A 24 12.14 2.28 -6.81
CA LEU A 24 13.44 2.55 -6.19
C LEU A 24 14.43 3.27 -7.10
N LYS A 25 14.20 3.30 -8.43
CA LYS A 25 15.17 3.81 -9.41
C LYS A 25 15.57 5.27 -9.17
N ASP A 26 14.62 6.09 -8.71
CA ASP A 26 14.86 7.51 -8.44
C ASP A 26 15.35 7.76 -7.00
N ILE A 27 15.36 6.73 -6.15
CA ILE A 27 15.71 6.82 -4.71
C ILE A 27 17.11 6.24 -4.46
N ILE A 28 17.48 5.20 -5.19
CA ILE A 28 18.70 4.41 -4.98
C ILE A 28 19.56 4.47 -6.25
N LYS A 29 20.86 4.74 -6.08
CA LYS A 29 21.83 4.70 -7.18
C LYS A 29 21.91 3.30 -7.80
N GLU A 30 22.08 3.23 -9.13
CA GLU A 30 22.05 1.97 -9.89
C GLU A 30 23.11 0.96 -9.43
N ASP A 31 24.29 1.42 -9.01
CA ASP A 31 25.38 0.57 -8.48
C ASP A 31 24.99 -0.18 -7.20
N LYS A 32 24.13 0.42 -6.37
CA LYS A 32 23.58 -0.22 -5.16
C LYS A 32 22.32 -1.02 -5.44
N MET A 33 21.57 -0.68 -6.48
CA MET A 33 20.30 -1.31 -6.83
C MET A 33 20.45 -2.82 -7.03
N ALA A 34 21.42 -3.25 -7.85
CA ALA A 34 21.62 -4.66 -8.16
C ALA A 34 21.89 -5.49 -6.90
N ARG A 35 22.71 -4.96 -5.98
CA ARG A 35 23.03 -5.61 -4.70
C ARG A 35 21.82 -5.67 -3.76
N LEU A 36 21.06 -4.58 -3.65
CA LEU A 36 19.92 -4.53 -2.74
C LEU A 36 18.76 -5.40 -3.23
N MET A 37 18.49 -5.42 -4.54
CA MET A 37 17.46 -6.25 -5.14
C MET A 37 17.77 -7.76 -5.10
N SER A 38 19.03 -8.15 -4.85
CA SER A 38 19.38 -9.56 -4.59
C SER A 38 19.22 -9.97 -3.13
N CYS A 39 19.06 -9.01 -2.21
CA CYS A 39 18.76 -9.29 -0.81
C CYS A 39 17.28 -9.61 -0.61
N ARG A 40 16.95 -10.32 0.47
CA ARG A 40 15.58 -10.34 0.97
C ARG A 40 15.20 -8.90 1.34
N PHE A 41 13.98 -8.49 1.05
CA PHE A 41 13.47 -7.18 1.41
C PHE A 41 11.98 -7.22 1.73
N VAL A 42 11.53 -6.23 2.49
CA VAL A 42 10.12 -5.99 2.81
C VAL A 42 9.80 -4.53 2.55
N VAL A 43 8.61 -4.29 1.99
CA VAL A 43 8.03 -2.96 1.82
C VAL A 43 6.94 -2.78 2.86
N VAL A 44 7.05 -1.74 3.67
CA VAL A 44 6.09 -1.40 4.73
C VAL A 44 5.59 0.02 4.51
N ASN A 45 4.28 0.21 4.61
CA ASN A 45 3.70 1.53 4.68
C ASN A 45 3.47 1.90 6.14
N VAL A 46 3.81 3.14 6.48
CA VAL A 46 3.42 3.80 7.73
C VAL A 46 2.44 4.90 7.35
N TRP A 47 1.20 4.75 7.79
CA TRP A 47 0.14 5.72 7.55
C TRP A 47 -0.26 6.37 8.86
N ARG A 48 -0.09 7.69 8.95
CA ARG A 48 -0.29 8.44 10.19
C ARG A 48 -1.25 9.61 9.95
N PRO A 49 -2.32 9.74 10.74
CA PRO A 49 -3.13 10.94 10.75
C PRO A 49 -2.37 12.19 11.21
N ILE A 50 -2.66 13.34 10.61
CA ILE A 50 -2.23 14.65 11.12
C ILE A 50 -3.25 15.18 12.15
N LYS A 51 -4.53 14.86 11.93
CA LYS A 51 -5.68 15.16 12.80
C LYS A 51 -6.54 13.90 12.96
N PRO A 52 -7.48 13.84 13.93
CA PRO A 52 -8.42 12.74 14.04
C PRO A 52 -9.18 12.48 12.73
N ILE A 53 -9.37 11.21 12.38
CA ILE A 53 -9.92 10.79 11.08
C ILE A 53 -11.36 10.34 11.21
N GLN A 54 -12.26 11.11 10.60
CA GLN A 54 -13.69 10.81 10.54
C GLN A 54 -14.18 10.63 9.10
N ARG A 55 -13.74 11.51 8.22
CA ARG A 55 -14.06 11.46 6.79
C ARG A 55 -12.99 10.67 6.04
N ASP A 56 -13.43 9.85 5.08
CA ASP A 56 -12.55 9.04 4.23
C ASP A 56 -11.51 8.18 5.00
N PRO A 57 -11.88 7.44 6.07
CA PRO A 57 -10.96 6.57 6.80
C PRO A 57 -10.27 5.54 5.89
N LEU A 58 -9.07 5.11 6.29
CA LEU A 58 -8.31 4.07 5.58
C LEU A 58 -8.80 2.69 6.03
N ALA A 59 -9.38 1.93 5.10
CA ALA A 59 -9.65 0.52 5.29
C ALA A 59 -8.52 -0.34 4.71
N VAL A 60 -8.20 -1.42 5.42
CA VAL A 60 -7.24 -2.44 5.02
C VAL A 60 -7.92 -3.80 4.97
N CYS A 61 -7.60 -4.60 3.95
CA CYS A 61 -8.08 -5.96 3.82
C CYS A 61 -7.13 -6.93 4.53
N ASP A 62 -7.66 -7.86 5.31
CA ASP A 62 -6.87 -8.94 5.88
C ASP A 62 -6.33 -9.83 4.76
N TRP A 63 -5.01 -9.84 4.61
CA TRP A 63 -4.33 -10.63 3.59
C TRP A 63 -4.63 -12.13 3.66
N ARG A 64 -5.05 -12.66 4.81
CA ARG A 64 -5.45 -14.07 5.00
C ARG A 64 -6.78 -14.40 4.33
N SER A 65 -7.59 -13.39 4.06
CA SER A 65 -8.89 -13.50 3.40
C SER A 65 -8.82 -13.33 1.88
N VAL A 66 -7.63 -13.03 1.35
CA VAL A 66 -7.37 -12.77 -0.06
C VAL A 66 -6.62 -13.95 -0.68
N ASP A 67 -7.11 -14.46 -1.81
CA ASP A 67 -6.38 -15.38 -2.67
C ASP A 67 -5.69 -14.58 -3.79
N PRO A 68 -4.37 -14.30 -3.74
CA PRO A 68 -3.71 -13.46 -4.73
C PRO A 68 -3.80 -13.97 -6.16
N ALA A 69 -3.96 -15.29 -6.35
CA ALA A 69 -3.97 -15.88 -7.68
C ALA A 69 -5.28 -15.61 -8.42
N SER A 70 -6.37 -15.42 -7.70
CA SER A 70 -7.72 -15.21 -8.26
C SER A 70 -8.29 -13.83 -7.95
N ASP A 71 -7.86 -13.21 -6.86
CA ASP A 71 -8.41 -11.95 -6.37
C ASP A 71 -7.60 -10.71 -6.77
N ILE A 72 -6.36 -10.81 -7.25
CA ILE A 72 -5.52 -9.63 -7.56
C ILE A 72 -4.94 -9.72 -8.96
N PHE A 73 -5.12 -8.66 -9.74
CA PHE A 73 -4.54 -8.53 -11.08
C PHE A 73 -3.57 -7.34 -11.14
N PRO A 74 -2.43 -7.48 -11.84
CA PRO A 74 -1.52 -6.38 -12.06
C PRO A 74 -2.14 -5.37 -13.04
N ASP A 75 -2.25 -4.12 -12.61
CA ASP A 75 -2.68 -3.00 -13.43
C ASP A 75 -1.49 -2.06 -13.68
N ARG A 76 -0.96 -2.12 -14.89
CA ARG A 76 0.17 -1.30 -15.32
C ARG A 76 -0.32 -0.01 -15.97
N ARG A 77 0.08 1.12 -15.38
CA ARG A 77 -0.29 2.46 -15.85
C ARG A 77 0.94 3.29 -16.17
N VAL A 78 0.83 4.14 -17.19
CA VAL A 78 1.82 5.17 -17.49
C VAL A 78 1.30 6.51 -16.98
N ILE A 79 1.95 7.06 -15.95
CA ILE A 79 1.55 8.31 -15.30
C ILE A 79 2.74 9.25 -15.35
N ALA A 80 2.58 10.43 -15.94
CA ALA A 80 3.66 11.42 -16.11
C ALA A 80 4.96 10.84 -16.72
N GLY A 81 4.84 9.87 -17.63
CA GLY A 81 5.99 9.21 -18.29
C GLY A 81 6.66 8.11 -17.46
N GLN A 82 6.21 7.85 -16.24
CA GLN A 82 6.67 6.75 -15.39
C GLN A 82 5.70 5.56 -15.45
N VAL A 83 6.25 4.35 -15.40
CA VAL A 83 5.46 3.12 -15.36
C VAL A 83 5.22 2.74 -13.90
N PHE A 84 3.95 2.70 -13.52
CA PHE A 84 3.48 2.19 -12.24
C PHE A 84 2.74 0.87 -12.46
N GLU A 85 2.85 -0.04 -11.50
CA GLU A 85 2.07 -1.28 -11.51
C GLU A 85 1.50 -1.49 -10.12
N PHE A 86 0.17 -1.51 -10.06
CA PHE A 86 -0.64 -1.66 -8.85
C PHE A 86 -1.28 -3.05 -8.85
N GLY A 87 -1.61 -3.58 -7.68
CA GLY A 87 -2.55 -4.70 -7.58
C GLY A 87 -3.97 -4.16 -7.51
N VAL A 88 -4.84 -4.58 -8.43
CA VAL A 88 -6.27 -4.23 -8.42
C VAL A 88 -7.06 -5.48 -8.07
N PRO A 89 -8.01 -5.40 -7.13
CA PRO A 89 -8.74 -6.58 -6.70
C PRO A 89 -9.92 -6.92 -7.62
N ILE A 90 -10.27 -8.20 -7.65
CA ILE A 90 -11.61 -8.68 -7.99
C ILE A 90 -12.42 -8.77 -6.70
N PHE A 91 -13.70 -8.40 -6.78
CA PHE A 91 -14.62 -8.55 -5.65
C PHE A 91 -14.72 -10.01 -5.21
N ASN A 92 -14.57 -10.23 -3.91
CA ASN A 92 -14.76 -11.52 -3.28
C ASN A 92 -15.43 -11.32 -1.92
N GLU A 93 -16.56 -12.00 -1.69
CA GLU A 93 -17.34 -11.90 -0.45
C GLU A 93 -16.56 -12.35 0.80
N LYS A 94 -15.46 -13.09 0.61
CA LYS A 94 -14.60 -13.54 1.70
C LYS A 94 -13.65 -12.45 2.19
N HIS A 95 -13.45 -11.36 1.44
CA HIS A 95 -12.54 -10.29 1.83
C HIS A 95 -12.99 -9.65 3.15
N GLU A 96 -12.13 -9.71 4.15
CA GLU A 96 -12.39 -9.11 5.47
C GLU A 96 -11.71 -7.74 5.57
N TRP A 97 -12.53 -6.70 5.75
CA TRP A 97 -12.08 -5.31 5.79
C TRP A 97 -12.12 -4.74 7.19
N TYR A 98 -11.05 -4.04 7.56
CA TYR A 98 -10.88 -3.44 8.88
C TYR A 98 -10.44 -1.99 8.74
N TYR A 99 -10.87 -1.14 9.68
CA TYR A 99 -10.42 0.25 9.80
C TYR A 99 -10.45 0.66 11.27
N LEU A 100 -9.68 1.70 11.62
CA LEU A 100 -9.76 2.33 12.94
C LEU A 100 -10.77 3.48 12.88
N SER A 101 -11.82 3.40 13.70
CA SER A 101 -12.81 4.47 13.85
C SER A 101 -12.23 5.62 14.66
N ASP A 102 -12.42 6.85 14.20
CA ASP A 102 -11.89 8.08 14.83
C ASP A 102 -10.38 7.98 15.11
N GLN A 103 -9.61 7.44 14.14
CA GLN A 103 -8.18 7.18 14.31
C GLN A 103 -7.41 8.46 14.65
N GLN A 104 -6.62 8.41 15.71
CA GLN A 104 -5.92 9.56 16.27
C GLN A 104 -4.50 9.74 15.70
N PRO A 105 -3.90 10.95 15.78
CA PRO A 105 -2.54 11.22 15.27
C PRO A 105 -1.42 10.40 15.93
N ASP A 106 -1.65 9.82 17.09
CA ASP A 106 -0.76 8.93 17.85
C ASP A 106 -1.03 7.44 17.61
N GLU A 107 -1.95 7.10 16.71
CA GLU A 107 -2.29 5.74 16.30
C GLU A 107 -1.85 5.46 14.85
N PRO A 108 -0.55 5.46 14.52
CA PRO A 108 -0.11 5.19 13.15
C PRO A 108 -0.44 3.73 12.77
N LEU A 109 -1.06 3.55 11.60
CA LEU A 109 -1.27 2.23 11.02
C LEU A 109 -0.02 1.82 10.25
N ILE A 110 0.54 0.66 10.61
CA ILE A 110 1.71 0.08 9.93
C ILE A 110 1.26 -1.21 9.25
N PHE A 111 1.45 -1.30 7.94
CA PHE A 111 1.07 -2.48 7.18
C PHE A 111 2.10 -2.86 6.13
N LYS A 112 2.28 -4.17 5.95
CA LYS A 112 3.21 -4.74 4.97
C LYS A 112 2.57 -4.69 3.58
N GLN A 113 3.22 -4.01 2.64
CA GLN A 113 2.82 -3.99 1.24
C GLN A 113 3.40 -5.17 0.47
N LEU A 114 4.66 -5.54 0.71
CA LEU A 114 5.30 -6.62 -0.06
C LEU A 114 6.46 -7.24 0.73
N SER A 115 6.75 -8.51 0.47
CA SER A 115 7.98 -9.18 0.94
C SER A 115 8.55 -10.00 -0.19
N SER A 116 9.86 -9.92 -0.44
CA SER A 116 10.51 -10.70 -1.50
C SER A 116 10.73 -12.17 -1.13
N GLY A 117 10.71 -12.50 0.16
CA GLY A 117 10.99 -13.85 0.67
C GLY A 117 9.78 -14.76 0.93
N VAL A 118 8.55 -14.35 0.58
CA VAL A 118 7.34 -15.17 0.82
C VAL A 118 6.80 -15.63 -0.53
N ALA A 119 6.45 -16.91 -0.66
CA ALA A 119 5.84 -17.46 -1.88
C ALA A 119 4.48 -16.80 -2.21
N SER A 120 3.85 -16.17 -1.22
CA SER A 120 2.68 -15.33 -1.41
C SER A 120 3.13 -13.89 -1.70
N SER A 121 3.05 -13.50 -2.97
CA SER A 121 3.14 -12.12 -3.45
C SER A 121 1.98 -11.23 -2.96
N VAL A 122 1.27 -11.62 -1.89
CA VAL A 122 0.09 -10.92 -1.40
C VAL A 122 0.52 -9.53 -0.99
N THR A 123 -0.07 -8.57 -1.68
CA THR A 123 0.05 -7.17 -1.37
C THR A 123 -1.20 -6.77 -0.61
N LEU A 124 -1.05 -5.93 0.42
CA LEU A 124 -2.20 -5.60 1.26
C LEU A 124 -3.10 -4.59 0.53
N LEU A 125 -4.30 -5.05 0.19
CA LEU A 125 -5.33 -4.22 -0.42
C LEU A 125 -5.83 -3.20 0.59
N HIS A 126 -5.98 -1.97 0.15
CA HIS A 126 -6.48 -0.88 0.98
C HIS A 126 -7.24 0.15 0.14
N SER A 127 -8.08 0.92 0.80
CA SER A 127 -8.85 2.00 0.17
C SER A 127 -9.33 3.00 1.20
N ALA A 128 -9.59 4.23 0.76
CA ALA A 128 -10.47 5.14 1.49
C ALA A 128 -11.92 4.75 1.21
N PHE A 129 -12.79 4.82 2.21
CA PHE A 129 -14.22 4.63 2.00
C PHE A 129 -15.03 5.81 2.52
N VAL A 130 -16.20 6.03 1.92
CA VAL A 130 -17.11 7.08 2.33
C VAL A 130 -18.02 6.54 3.43
N ASP A 131 -17.92 7.08 4.64
CA ASP A 131 -18.93 6.91 5.68
C ASP A 131 -20.02 7.97 5.50
N PRO A 132 -21.28 7.60 5.19
CA PRO A 132 -22.39 8.55 5.04
C PRO A 132 -22.59 9.48 6.24
N LYS A 133 -22.17 9.07 7.45
CA LYS A 133 -22.29 9.87 8.67
C LYS A 133 -21.30 11.03 8.76
N HIS A 134 -20.21 10.97 7.98
CA HIS A 134 -19.08 11.89 8.10
C HIS A 134 -18.76 12.63 6.79
N VAL A 135 -19.68 12.62 5.82
CA VAL A 135 -19.48 13.27 4.51
C VAL A 135 -19.30 14.78 4.59
N ASP A 136 -19.93 15.42 5.57
CA ASP A 136 -19.86 16.87 5.81
C ASP A 136 -18.71 17.26 6.75
N ASN A 137 -17.99 16.29 7.31
CA ASN A 137 -16.85 16.56 8.17
C ASN A 137 -15.65 17.07 7.35
N PRO A 138 -14.67 17.74 8.00
CA PRO A 138 -13.46 18.17 7.33
C PRO A 138 -12.75 17.02 6.60
N PRO A 139 -12.11 17.28 5.45
CA PRO A 139 -11.38 16.26 4.72
C PRO A 139 -10.22 15.71 5.56
N ARG A 140 -9.94 14.42 5.37
CA ARG A 140 -8.81 13.74 6.01
C ARG A 140 -7.47 14.40 5.68
N GLU A 141 -6.66 14.57 6.71
CA GLU A 141 -5.26 14.99 6.62
C GLU A 141 -4.38 13.89 7.21
N SER A 142 -3.53 13.29 6.39
CA SER A 142 -2.68 12.16 6.76
C SER A 142 -1.39 12.15 5.96
N ILE A 143 -0.36 11.51 6.49
CA ILE A 143 0.91 11.27 5.83
C ILE A 143 1.07 9.76 5.63
N GLU A 144 1.47 9.36 4.43
CA GLU A 144 1.97 8.03 4.16
C GLU A 144 3.47 8.08 3.92
N MET A 145 4.20 7.17 4.56
CA MET A 145 5.60 6.90 4.27
C MET A 145 5.76 5.45 3.84
N LYS A 146 6.46 5.23 2.73
CA LYS A 146 6.81 3.91 2.23
C LYS A 146 8.27 3.60 2.56
N CYS A 147 8.49 2.51 3.30
CA CYS A 147 9.79 2.08 3.75
C CYS A 147 10.20 0.77 3.05
N PHE A 148 11.40 0.76 2.47
CA PHE A 148 12.02 -0.44 1.92
C PHE A 148 13.13 -0.91 2.87
N ALA A 149 12.91 -2.06 3.51
CA ALA A 149 13.85 -2.67 4.43
C ALA A 149 14.57 -3.85 3.75
N PHE A 150 15.89 -3.75 3.58
CA PHE A 150 16.72 -4.79 2.97
C PHE A 150 17.49 -5.55 4.05
N PHE A 151 17.42 -6.88 4.01
CA PHE A 151 18.13 -7.77 4.93
C PHE A 151 19.46 -8.17 4.29
N THR A 152 20.54 -7.50 4.68
CA THR A 152 21.86 -7.62 4.03
C THR A 152 22.79 -8.66 4.65
N GLU A 153 22.42 -9.23 5.80
CA GLU A 153 23.18 -10.29 6.47
C GLU A 153 22.46 -11.63 6.30
N GLN A 154 23.19 -12.65 5.86
CA GLN A 154 22.71 -14.03 5.93
C GLN A 154 22.79 -14.45 7.39
N THR A 155 21.66 -14.49 8.10
CA THR A 155 21.58 -15.31 9.32
C THR A 155 21.81 -16.76 8.91
N ASN A 156 22.99 -17.28 9.25
CA ASN A 156 23.30 -18.71 9.27
C ASN A 156 22.31 -19.46 10.17
#